data_AF-X6HC63-F1
#
_entry.id   AF-X6HC63-F1
#
_cell.length_a   1.000
_cell.length_b   1.000
_cell.length_c   1.000
_cell.angle_alpha   90.00
_cell.angle_beta   90.00
_cell.angle_gamma   90.00
#
_symmetry.space_group_name_H-M   'P 1'
#
loop_
_entity.id
_entity.type
_entity.pdbx_description
1 polymer ?
#
loop_
_entity_poly.entity_id
_entity_poly.type
_entity_poly.pdbx_seq_one_letter_code
_entity_poly.pdbx_strand_id
1 'polypeptide(L)'
;MTLHYASGGSATEVATAGFNLVDVQYLSQVNALPDGMKGLVYLGAHDGVTSSFIEKVTPFLNNPKVFGFFLMDEPDPTGRWGTYATAENLKAESDWIHSHFPGAKTFVTMMNMGSPTNPDFSNTYNPANTGIDYYGLDPYPVRDDVSTVDYNMIDRAVGAAVKSGIPIDKIIPVYQTFGGGNWTTDTGGKHQMPTTEQMQTMIDHWAALVPSPAFDYAYAWGSQNGDTALENSPALQAFFQQHNLQSTGGSAAPPASDPIDTPTTPPSDAGAPAPAAPAPSDSDHIFHGTRGADVFHATTGNDKYLVNNAHDKVMEAPSGGVDKVVASVSYALTAGSHIEQLSTASSGGRASINLTGNEFGQAIYGNGGANKINGGGGADKMTGYGGNDTYYVDNAHDKVVEQRGSGADKVLASVSFALSAGSHIEQLATTKASSKAAINLTGNEFGQTIQGNAGSNKIDGGGGADTLSGRGGRDAFVFSTALGAGNVDKITDFNKAQDKIHLDHSIFAGLDQGGLSSDAFFAGKAAHDSSDHIIYNSSTGALSFDSDGVGGANQIHFASLSPHLSITASSFLVT
;
A
#
# COMPACT_ATOMS: atom_id res chain seq x y z
N MET A 1 4.00 22.92 -23.34
CA MET A 1 3.94 21.44 -23.32
C MET A 1 2.50 21.09 -23.01
N THR A 2 1.84 20.30 -23.87
CA THR A 2 0.48 19.82 -23.59
C THR A 2 0.54 18.85 -22.42
N LEU A 3 -0.40 18.99 -21.47
CA LEU A 3 -0.52 18.10 -20.33
C LEU A 3 -1.51 16.98 -20.64
N HIS A 4 -1.18 15.77 -20.23
CA HIS A 4 -1.95 14.55 -20.42
C HIS A 4 -2.07 13.88 -19.05
N TYR A 5 -3.30 13.81 -18.54
CA TYR A 5 -3.63 13.35 -17.19
C TYR A 5 -4.14 11.91 -17.20
N ALA A 6 -3.62 11.09 -16.28
CA ALA A 6 -4.20 9.80 -15.93
C ALA A 6 -4.40 9.71 -14.42
N SER A 7 -5.54 9.19 -13.98
CA SER A 7 -5.85 8.96 -12.56
C SER A 7 -5.71 7.49 -12.17
N GLY A 8 -5.42 7.21 -10.90
CA GLY A 8 -5.44 5.86 -10.35
C GLY A 8 -4.24 5.00 -10.75
N GLY A 9 -3.12 5.62 -11.12
CA GLY A 9 -1.86 4.94 -11.46
C GLY A 9 -0.67 5.62 -10.82
N SER A 10 0.42 4.90 -10.55
CA SER A 10 1.63 5.56 -10.05
C SER A 10 2.28 6.42 -11.13
N ALA A 11 3.00 7.46 -10.72
CA ALA A 11 3.72 8.36 -11.63
C ALA A 11 4.64 7.61 -12.60
N THR A 12 5.34 6.57 -12.11
CA THR A 12 6.23 5.74 -12.93
C THR A 12 5.46 4.94 -13.97
N GLU A 13 4.31 4.37 -13.60
CA GLU A 13 3.50 3.54 -14.50
C GLU A 13 2.89 4.37 -15.61
N VAL A 14 2.20 5.46 -15.28
CA VAL A 14 1.52 6.30 -16.28
C VAL A 14 2.51 6.97 -17.23
N ALA A 15 3.72 7.30 -16.76
CA ALA A 15 4.78 7.85 -17.60
C ALA A 15 5.19 6.91 -18.73
N THR A 16 5.06 5.59 -18.57
CA THR A 16 5.38 4.64 -19.65
C THR A 16 4.47 4.79 -20.87
N ALA A 17 3.24 5.25 -20.66
CA ALA A 17 2.27 5.57 -21.71
C ALA A 17 2.27 7.06 -22.10
N GLY A 18 3.31 7.81 -21.72
CA GLY A 18 3.51 9.20 -22.12
C GLY A 18 2.69 10.24 -21.35
N PHE A 19 1.93 9.85 -20.32
CA PHE A 19 1.25 10.81 -19.46
C PHE A 19 2.28 11.66 -18.68
N ASN A 20 1.98 12.93 -18.48
CA ASN A 20 2.87 13.90 -17.81
C ASN A 20 2.15 14.72 -16.72
N LEU A 21 0.89 14.43 -16.46
CA LEU A 21 0.11 14.87 -15.31
C LEU A 21 -0.48 13.62 -14.64
N VAL A 22 -0.38 13.51 -13.32
CA VAL A 22 -0.86 12.34 -12.56
C VAL A 22 -1.53 12.78 -11.27
N ASP A 23 -2.48 11.99 -10.77
CA ASP A 23 -3.10 12.25 -9.49
C ASP A 23 -2.11 11.97 -8.37
N VAL A 24 -2.10 12.87 -7.40
CA VAL A 24 -1.30 12.78 -6.19
C VAL A 24 -2.16 13.18 -5.02
N GLN A 25 -1.87 12.65 -3.84
CA GLN A 25 -2.57 12.97 -2.60
C GLN A 25 -1.61 13.45 -1.52
N TYR A 26 -0.31 13.16 -1.67
CA TYR A 26 0.71 13.47 -0.67
C TYR A 26 1.92 14.21 -1.27
N LEU A 27 2.54 15.08 -0.47
CA LEU A 27 3.75 15.82 -0.89
C LEU A 27 4.91 14.88 -1.26
N SER A 28 5.01 13.71 -0.62
CA SER A 28 5.98 12.67 -0.96
C SER A 28 5.85 12.19 -2.41
N GLN A 29 4.61 12.01 -2.90
CA GLN A 29 4.35 11.63 -4.28
C GLN A 29 4.75 12.74 -5.25
N VAL A 30 4.43 14.01 -4.92
CA VAL A 30 4.86 15.18 -5.70
C VAL A 30 6.38 15.25 -5.78
N ASN A 31 7.07 15.02 -4.67
CA ASN A 31 8.54 15.05 -4.62
C ASN A 31 9.16 13.91 -5.46
N ALA A 32 8.53 12.75 -5.46
CA ALA A 32 8.93 11.57 -6.21
C ALA A 32 8.60 11.64 -7.71
N LEU A 33 7.84 12.64 -8.18
CA LEU A 33 7.50 12.77 -9.60
C LEU A 33 8.76 12.84 -10.47
N PRO A 34 8.81 12.05 -11.57
CA PRO A 34 9.85 12.17 -12.58
C PRO A 34 9.98 13.59 -13.14
N ASP A 35 11.17 13.91 -13.65
CA ASP A 35 11.42 15.21 -14.26
C ASP A 35 10.47 15.45 -15.45
N GLY A 36 9.88 16.65 -15.51
CA GLY A 36 8.92 17.02 -16.54
C GLY A 36 7.47 16.63 -16.23
N MET A 37 7.21 15.79 -15.22
CA MET A 37 5.85 15.49 -14.76
C MET A 37 5.33 16.54 -13.77
N LYS A 38 4.02 16.67 -13.72
CA LYS A 38 3.28 17.47 -12.74
C LYS A 38 2.29 16.61 -11.97
N GLY A 39 1.97 17.03 -10.75
CA GLY A 39 0.92 16.44 -9.92
C GLY A 39 -0.35 17.26 -9.98
N LEU A 40 -1.49 16.60 -10.12
CA LEU A 40 -2.82 17.14 -9.84
C LEU A 40 -3.28 16.58 -8.49
N VAL A 41 -3.38 17.43 -7.47
CA VAL A 41 -3.65 16.98 -6.10
C VAL A 41 -5.14 16.67 -5.94
N TYR A 42 -5.49 15.40 -5.73
CA TYR A 42 -6.89 15.02 -5.46
C TYR A 42 -7.27 15.29 -4.00
N LEU A 43 -8.29 16.12 -3.78
CA LEU A 43 -8.69 16.56 -2.44
C LEU A 43 -9.91 15.82 -1.89
N GLY A 44 -10.91 15.58 -2.74
CA GLY A 44 -12.26 15.19 -2.31
C GLY A 44 -12.87 16.23 -1.36
N ALA A 45 -12.69 17.51 -1.66
CA ALA A 45 -13.19 18.64 -0.87
C ALA A 45 -14.54 19.12 -1.41
N HIS A 46 -15.49 19.34 -0.51
CA HIS A 46 -16.86 19.77 -0.83
C HIS A 46 -17.54 20.56 0.29
N ASP A 47 -16.82 20.83 1.39
CA ASP A 47 -17.36 21.39 2.64
C ASP A 47 -16.96 22.86 2.86
N GLY A 48 -16.26 23.46 1.89
CA GLY A 48 -15.75 24.82 1.98
C GLY A 48 -14.35 24.87 2.57
N VAL A 49 -13.90 26.07 2.91
CA VAL A 49 -12.57 26.30 3.52
C VAL A 49 -12.59 25.90 5.00
N THR A 50 -12.65 24.60 5.24
CA THR A 50 -12.49 24.01 6.56
C THR A 50 -11.01 23.93 6.92
N SER A 51 -10.70 23.69 8.20
CA SER A 51 -9.32 23.43 8.61
C SER A 51 -8.73 22.21 7.88
N SER A 52 -9.53 21.15 7.66
CA SER A 52 -9.07 19.96 6.94
C SER A 52 -8.78 20.24 5.46
N PHE A 53 -9.54 21.13 4.82
CA PHE A 53 -9.22 21.62 3.48
C PHE A 53 -7.89 22.38 3.47
N ILE A 54 -7.71 23.34 4.39
CA ILE A 54 -6.46 24.12 4.50
C ILE A 54 -5.26 23.19 4.72
N GLU A 55 -5.36 22.22 5.62
CA GLU A 55 -4.30 21.27 5.95
C GLU A 55 -3.95 20.35 4.78
N LYS A 56 -4.94 19.89 4.01
CA LYS A 56 -4.69 19.11 2.78
C LYS A 56 -3.98 19.94 1.72
N VAL A 57 -4.33 21.22 1.56
CA VAL A 57 -3.78 22.07 0.49
C VAL A 57 -2.41 22.67 0.87
N THR A 58 -2.21 23.02 2.14
CA THR A 58 -1.03 23.77 2.63
C THR A 58 0.32 23.14 2.26
N PRO A 59 0.53 21.81 2.37
CA PRO A 59 1.81 21.17 2.02
C PRO A 59 2.23 21.35 0.57
N PHE A 60 1.29 21.63 -0.32
CA PHE A 60 1.51 21.74 -1.76
C PHE A 60 1.75 23.17 -2.22
N LEU A 61 1.50 24.17 -1.36
CA LEU A 61 1.56 25.58 -1.72
C LEU A 61 2.94 25.94 -2.30
N ASN A 62 2.90 26.57 -3.48
CA ASN A 62 4.08 27.04 -4.21
C ASN A 62 5.05 25.93 -4.66
N ASN A 63 4.68 24.65 -4.56
CA ASN A 63 5.50 23.57 -5.08
C ASN A 63 5.50 23.60 -6.61
N PRO A 64 6.66 23.76 -7.28
CA PRO A 64 6.71 23.92 -8.73
C PRO A 64 6.26 22.67 -9.48
N LYS A 65 6.22 21.49 -8.86
CA LYS A 65 5.74 20.25 -9.48
C LYS A 65 4.22 20.09 -9.37
N VAL A 66 3.51 20.93 -8.62
CA VAL A 66 2.05 20.91 -8.52
C VAL A 66 1.45 21.75 -9.65
N PHE A 67 0.61 21.14 -10.48
CA PHE A 67 -0.18 21.86 -11.49
C PHE A 67 -1.42 22.50 -10.87
N GLY A 68 -2.09 21.77 -9.98
CA GLY A 68 -3.36 22.20 -9.41
C GLY A 68 -3.98 21.17 -8.49
N PHE A 69 -5.25 21.38 -8.16
CA PHE A 69 -6.06 20.61 -7.24
C PHE A 69 -7.32 20.12 -7.93
N PHE A 70 -7.53 18.80 -7.94
CA PHE A 70 -8.77 18.17 -8.30
C PHE A 70 -9.65 18.17 -7.05
N LEU A 71 -10.60 19.12 -6.98
CA LEU A 71 -11.41 19.34 -5.79
C LEU A 71 -12.31 18.14 -5.53
N MET A 72 -13.05 17.69 -6.55
CA MET A 72 -14.10 16.70 -6.38
C MET A 72 -14.42 15.97 -7.68
N ASP A 73 -14.56 14.65 -7.59
CA ASP A 73 -15.09 13.81 -8.66
C ASP A 73 -16.63 13.83 -8.62
N GLU A 74 -17.26 14.25 -9.72
CA GLU A 74 -18.72 14.33 -9.93
C GLU A 74 -19.53 14.82 -8.70
N PRO A 75 -19.29 16.05 -8.18
CA PRO A 75 -20.09 16.59 -7.07
C PRO A 75 -21.59 16.62 -7.41
N ASP A 76 -22.43 16.15 -6.49
CA ASP A 76 -23.88 16.13 -6.67
C ASP A 76 -24.51 17.36 -5.99
N PRO A 77 -25.05 18.35 -6.73
CA PRO A 77 -25.67 19.54 -6.12
C PRO A 77 -27.00 19.23 -5.40
N THR A 78 -27.50 18.00 -5.49
CA THR A 78 -28.74 17.53 -4.86
C THR A 78 -28.50 16.57 -3.69
N GLY A 79 -27.33 15.94 -3.63
CA GLY A 79 -26.96 14.92 -2.63
C GLY A 79 -27.78 13.64 -2.72
N ARG A 80 -28.46 13.40 -3.84
CA ARG A 80 -29.39 12.27 -4.01
C ARG A 80 -28.71 11.01 -4.52
N TRP A 81 -27.67 11.18 -5.31
CA TRP A 81 -27.03 10.12 -6.10
C TRP A 81 -25.53 10.02 -5.84
N GLY A 82 -24.91 11.14 -5.49
CA GLY A 82 -23.49 11.24 -5.19
C GLY A 82 -23.22 12.10 -3.96
N THR A 83 -21.96 12.46 -3.79
CA THR A 83 -21.53 13.29 -2.66
C THR A 83 -22.05 14.70 -2.82
N TYR A 84 -22.80 15.17 -1.82
CA TYR A 84 -23.38 16.50 -1.82
C TYR A 84 -22.31 17.59 -1.75
N ALA A 85 -22.33 18.53 -2.68
CA ALA A 85 -21.50 19.72 -2.64
C ALA A 85 -22.32 20.95 -3.03
N THR A 86 -22.10 22.08 -2.34
CA THR A 86 -22.70 23.36 -2.77
C THR A 86 -21.73 24.10 -3.69
N ALA A 87 -22.28 24.88 -4.63
CA ALA A 87 -21.45 25.78 -5.44
C ALA A 87 -20.69 26.80 -4.57
N GLU A 88 -21.28 27.23 -3.45
CA GLU A 88 -20.66 28.15 -2.49
C GLU A 88 -19.44 27.52 -1.79
N ASN A 89 -19.52 26.26 -1.37
CA ASN A 89 -18.41 25.56 -0.74
C ASN A 89 -17.25 25.36 -1.73
N LEU A 90 -17.56 24.84 -2.92
CA LEU A 90 -16.57 24.67 -3.98
C LEU A 90 -15.96 26.02 -4.40
N LYS A 91 -16.75 27.10 -4.36
CA LYS A 91 -16.25 28.46 -4.56
C LYS A 91 -15.25 28.88 -3.50
N ALA A 92 -15.61 28.70 -2.23
CA ALA A 92 -14.77 29.08 -1.12
C ALA A 92 -13.42 28.35 -1.19
N GLU A 93 -13.44 27.05 -1.49
CA GLU A 93 -12.24 26.22 -1.69
C GLU A 93 -11.38 26.74 -2.86
N SER A 94 -11.99 26.96 -4.02
CA SER A 94 -11.27 27.46 -5.19
C SER A 94 -10.63 28.84 -4.95
N ASP A 95 -11.40 29.79 -4.39
CA ASP A 95 -10.92 31.13 -4.07
C ASP A 95 -9.77 31.10 -3.04
N TRP A 96 -9.83 30.18 -2.07
CA TRP A 96 -8.78 30.02 -1.07
C TRP A 96 -7.49 29.49 -1.71
N ILE A 97 -7.57 28.48 -2.58
CA ILE A 97 -6.41 27.97 -3.33
C ILE A 97 -5.80 29.09 -4.17
N HIS A 98 -6.59 29.86 -4.92
CA HIS A 98 -6.06 30.93 -5.77
C HIS A 98 -5.42 32.07 -4.96
N SER A 99 -5.92 32.35 -3.76
CA SER A 99 -5.33 33.40 -2.90
C SER A 99 -4.03 32.97 -2.23
N HIS A 100 -3.82 31.66 -1.96
CA HIS A 100 -2.63 31.14 -1.26
C HIS A 100 -1.61 30.49 -2.20
N PHE A 101 -2.03 30.10 -3.40
CA PHE A 101 -1.19 29.57 -4.48
C PHE A 101 -1.69 30.08 -5.84
N PRO A 102 -1.42 31.35 -6.20
CA PRO A 102 -1.99 31.99 -7.39
C PRO A 102 -1.70 31.30 -8.74
N GLY A 103 -0.68 30.45 -8.81
CA GLY A 103 -0.35 29.68 -10.01
C GLY A 103 -1.06 28.32 -10.13
N ALA A 104 -1.69 27.83 -9.06
CA ALA A 104 -2.37 26.54 -9.05
C ALA A 104 -3.73 26.62 -9.74
N LYS A 105 -4.08 25.51 -10.40
CA LYS A 105 -5.37 25.34 -11.07
C LYS A 105 -6.35 24.55 -10.22
N THR A 106 -7.65 24.81 -10.34
CA THR A 106 -8.70 24.00 -9.71
C THR A 106 -9.53 23.26 -10.75
N PHE A 107 -9.89 22.02 -10.44
CA PHE A 107 -10.54 21.12 -11.38
C PHE A 107 -11.62 20.30 -10.68
N VAL A 108 -12.73 20.04 -11.38
CA VAL A 108 -13.75 19.04 -11.01
C VAL A 108 -14.18 18.29 -12.27
N THR A 109 -14.62 17.04 -12.14
CA THR A 109 -15.45 16.37 -13.16
C THR A 109 -16.92 16.71 -12.91
N MET A 110 -17.76 16.59 -13.93
CA MET A 110 -19.13 17.10 -13.89
C MET A 110 -20.14 15.97 -13.90
N MET A 111 -20.93 15.87 -12.82
CA MET A 111 -22.08 14.97 -12.80
C MET A 111 -23.12 15.42 -13.84
N ASN A 112 -23.50 14.53 -14.76
CA ASN A 112 -24.60 14.78 -15.68
C ASN A 112 -25.95 14.61 -14.97
N MET A 113 -26.68 15.71 -14.78
CA MET A 113 -27.98 15.70 -14.10
C MET A 113 -29.15 15.32 -15.02
N GLY A 114 -28.87 15.17 -16.32
CA GLY A 114 -29.81 14.76 -17.35
C GLY A 114 -29.68 13.28 -17.73
N SER A 115 -29.67 13.03 -19.04
CA SER A 115 -29.39 11.69 -19.60
C SER A 115 -28.34 11.80 -20.70
N PRO A 116 -27.75 10.69 -21.17
CA PRO A 116 -26.78 10.70 -22.27
C PRO A 116 -27.36 11.22 -23.61
N THR A 117 -28.68 11.13 -23.79
CA THR A 117 -29.37 11.68 -24.97
C THR A 117 -29.79 13.14 -24.79
N ASN A 118 -29.89 13.62 -23.55
CA ASN A 118 -30.24 14.99 -23.21
C ASN A 118 -29.49 15.42 -21.92
N PRO A 119 -28.17 15.65 -22.01
CA PRO A 119 -27.36 15.97 -20.85
C PRO A 119 -27.73 17.35 -20.31
N ASP A 120 -27.62 17.51 -18.99
CA ASP A 120 -27.96 18.76 -18.32
C ASP A 120 -26.99 19.05 -17.18
N PHE A 121 -26.36 20.21 -17.28
CA PHE A 121 -25.48 20.77 -16.25
C PHE A 121 -26.02 22.10 -15.71
N SER A 122 -27.27 22.45 -16.04
CA SER A 122 -27.90 23.66 -15.53
C SER A 122 -28.09 23.60 -14.01
N ASN A 123 -27.93 24.74 -13.33
CA ASN A 123 -28.01 24.85 -11.87
C ASN A 123 -27.01 23.94 -11.10
N THR A 124 -25.89 23.57 -11.74
CA THR A 124 -24.79 22.84 -11.11
C THR A 124 -23.62 23.80 -10.83
N TYR A 125 -22.48 23.61 -11.50
CA TYR A 125 -21.24 24.33 -11.29
C TYR A 125 -20.74 24.92 -12.61
N ASN A 126 -20.32 26.17 -12.57
CA ASN A 126 -19.69 26.87 -13.69
C ASN A 126 -18.74 27.96 -13.14
N PRO A 127 -17.89 28.55 -13.99
CA PRO A 127 -16.88 29.50 -13.50
C PRO A 127 -17.47 30.70 -12.77
N ALA A 128 -18.70 31.10 -13.11
CA ALA A 128 -19.35 32.25 -12.50
C ALA A 128 -19.80 31.98 -11.05
N ASN A 129 -20.20 30.75 -10.73
CA ASN A 129 -20.69 30.41 -9.38
C ASN A 129 -19.66 29.67 -8.51
N THR A 130 -18.65 29.00 -9.09
CA THR A 130 -17.59 28.32 -8.31
C THR A 130 -16.20 28.92 -8.45
N GLY A 131 -15.91 29.77 -9.43
CA GLY A 131 -14.55 30.26 -9.66
C GLY A 131 -13.53 29.17 -10.05
N ILE A 132 -13.97 27.93 -10.30
CA ILE A 132 -13.09 26.81 -10.66
C ILE A 132 -12.47 27.05 -12.05
N ASP A 133 -11.22 26.65 -12.23
CA ASP A 133 -10.52 26.85 -13.50
C ASP A 133 -11.08 25.94 -14.61
N TYR A 134 -11.25 24.65 -14.33
CA TYR A 134 -11.48 23.60 -15.32
C TYR A 134 -12.56 22.60 -14.92
N TYR A 135 -13.29 22.10 -15.92
CA TYR A 135 -14.45 21.21 -15.75
C TYR A 135 -14.32 20.02 -16.70
N GLY A 136 -14.15 18.82 -16.16
CA GLY A 136 -14.09 17.57 -16.90
C GLY A 136 -15.48 17.11 -17.26
N LEU A 137 -15.72 16.82 -18.54
CA LEU A 137 -16.95 16.14 -18.96
C LEU A 137 -16.57 14.75 -19.43
N ASP A 138 -17.32 13.77 -18.95
CA ASP A 138 -17.01 12.36 -19.02
C ASP A 138 -18.14 11.52 -19.65
N PRO A 139 -18.55 11.85 -20.89
CA PRO A 139 -19.45 11.01 -21.66
C PRO A 139 -18.78 9.68 -22.00
N TYR A 140 -19.45 8.57 -21.67
CA TYR A 140 -18.96 7.21 -21.90
C TYR A 140 -19.79 6.47 -22.97
N PRO A 141 -19.54 6.71 -24.27
CA PRO A 141 -20.40 6.24 -25.36
C PRO A 141 -20.25 4.74 -25.68
N VAL A 142 -19.18 4.07 -25.24
CA VAL A 142 -18.89 2.67 -25.59
C VAL A 142 -19.50 1.77 -24.53
N ARG A 143 -20.67 1.18 -24.85
CA ARG A 143 -21.55 0.47 -23.91
C ARG A 143 -22.19 -0.76 -24.56
N ASP A 144 -22.57 -1.74 -23.74
CA ASP A 144 -23.15 -3.01 -24.21
C ASP A 144 -24.65 -2.97 -24.48
N ASP A 145 -25.33 -1.90 -24.06
CA ASP A 145 -26.78 -1.74 -24.16
C ASP A 145 -27.21 -0.84 -25.32
N VAL A 146 -26.27 -0.47 -26.19
CA VAL A 146 -26.52 0.23 -27.45
C VAL A 146 -26.06 -0.65 -28.63
N SER A 147 -26.85 -0.67 -29.71
CA SER A 147 -26.50 -1.43 -30.91
C SER A 147 -25.42 -0.76 -31.76
N THR A 148 -25.22 0.54 -31.56
CA THR A 148 -24.20 1.37 -32.23
C THR A 148 -23.64 2.36 -31.22
N VAL A 149 -22.31 2.52 -31.18
CA VAL A 149 -21.65 3.52 -30.34
C VAL A 149 -22.11 4.92 -30.76
N ASP A 150 -22.61 5.70 -29.79
CA ASP A 150 -23.11 7.05 -30.01
C ASP A 150 -22.06 8.09 -29.63
N TYR A 151 -21.12 8.33 -30.55
CA TYR A 151 -20.05 9.33 -30.33
C TYR A 151 -20.59 10.76 -30.16
N ASN A 152 -21.78 11.07 -30.71
CA ASN A 152 -22.42 12.37 -30.55
C ASN A 152 -22.86 12.64 -29.10
N MET A 153 -22.73 11.67 -28.19
CA MET A 153 -22.84 11.89 -26.75
C MET A 153 -21.84 12.95 -26.26
N ILE A 154 -20.64 12.98 -26.85
CA ILE A 154 -19.60 13.99 -26.58
C ILE A 154 -20.11 15.37 -26.98
N ASP A 155 -20.59 15.51 -28.22
CA ASP A 155 -21.13 16.76 -28.77
C ASP A 155 -22.26 17.33 -27.92
N ARG A 156 -23.17 16.46 -27.46
CA ARG A 156 -24.29 16.87 -26.60
C ARG A 156 -23.81 17.30 -25.22
N ALA A 157 -22.86 16.58 -24.62
CA ALA A 157 -22.31 16.94 -23.31
C ALA A 157 -21.60 18.30 -23.37
N VAL A 158 -20.76 18.53 -24.38
CA VAL A 158 -20.11 19.83 -24.60
C VAL A 158 -21.14 20.93 -24.83
N GLY A 159 -22.13 20.70 -25.70
CA GLY A 159 -23.20 21.67 -25.95
C GLY A 159 -23.99 22.03 -24.69
N ALA A 160 -24.29 21.05 -23.83
CA ALA A 160 -24.97 21.27 -22.56
C ALA A 160 -24.11 22.04 -21.56
N ALA A 161 -22.80 21.74 -21.46
CA ALA A 161 -21.87 22.45 -20.59
C ALA A 161 -21.70 23.92 -21.01
N VAL A 162 -21.56 24.18 -22.31
CA VAL A 162 -21.52 25.55 -22.83
C VAL A 162 -22.81 26.30 -22.52
N LYS A 163 -23.97 25.64 -22.68
CA LYS A 163 -25.27 26.23 -22.36
C LYS A 163 -25.46 26.49 -20.85
N SER A 164 -24.84 25.70 -19.98
CA SER A 164 -24.85 25.90 -18.53
C SER A 164 -23.83 26.94 -18.03
N GLY A 165 -23.04 27.51 -18.94
CA GLY A 165 -22.12 28.61 -18.66
C GLY A 165 -20.65 28.19 -18.48
N ILE A 166 -20.26 26.99 -18.92
CA ILE A 166 -18.86 26.54 -18.95
C ILE A 166 -18.24 26.88 -20.31
N PRO A 167 -17.30 27.83 -20.39
CA PRO A 167 -16.61 28.17 -21.65
C PRO A 167 -15.81 26.98 -22.23
N ILE A 168 -15.70 26.92 -23.56
CA ILE A 168 -15.00 25.83 -24.26
C ILE A 168 -13.56 25.67 -23.79
N ASP A 169 -12.84 26.77 -23.55
CA ASP A 169 -11.45 26.79 -23.09
C ASP A 169 -11.26 26.34 -21.64
N LYS A 170 -12.36 26.11 -20.91
CA LYS A 170 -12.38 25.56 -19.55
C LYS A 170 -12.86 24.11 -19.49
N ILE A 171 -13.25 23.52 -20.62
CA ILE A 171 -13.65 22.12 -20.70
C ILE A 171 -12.40 21.25 -20.80
N ILE A 172 -12.38 20.17 -20.01
CA ILE A 172 -11.36 19.12 -20.05
C ILE A 172 -11.99 17.87 -20.70
N PRO A 173 -11.44 17.39 -21.82
CA PRO A 173 -11.82 16.10 -22.40
C PRO A 173 -11.51 14.96 -21.43
N VAL A 174 -12.53 14.19 -21.05
CA VAL A 174 -12.35 12.94 -20.32
C VAL A 174 -12.62 11.76 -21.25
N TYR A 175 -11.62 10.88 -21.39
CA TYR A 175 -11.64 9.72 -22.25
C TYR A 175 -12.03 8.47 -21.47
N GLN A 176 -12.96 7.70 -22.02
CA GLN A 176 -13.35 6.40 -21.49
C GLN A 176 -12.20 5.40 -21.68
N THR A 177 -11.39 5.14 -20.66
CA THR A 177 -10.31 4.12 -20.73
C THR A 177 -10.59 2.92 -19.83
N PHE A 178 -11.88 2.63 -19.61
CA PHE A 178 -12.35 1.52 -18.80
C PHE A 178 -13.58 0.84 -19.40
N GLY A 179 -13.89 -0.35 -18.89
CA GLY A 179 -15.18 -0.99 -19.07
C GLY A 179 -15.28 -2.38 -18.45
N GLY A 180 -16.47 -2.95 -18.49
CA GLY A 180 -16.83 -4.12 -17.68
C GLY A 180 -17.09 -3.73 -16.23
N GLY A 181 -16.84 -4.66 -15.32
CA GLY A 181 -17.01 -4.44 -13.88
C GLY A 181 -18.46 -4.26 -13.44
N ASN A 182 -18.63 -3.65 -12.26
CA ASN A 182 -19.95 -3.52 -11.62
C ASN A 182 -20.65 -2.20 -11.92
N TRP A 183 -19.98 -1.24 -12.55
CA TRP A 183 -20.60 0.01 -12.98
C TRP A 183 -21.76 -0.27 -13.94
N THR A 184 -22.86 0.43 -13.72
CA THR A 184 -24.08 0.26 -14.51
C THR A 184 -24.41 1.61 -15.12
N THR A 185 -24.67 1.61 -16.42
CA THR A 185 -25.11 2.80 -17.14
C THR A 185 -26.46 3.27 -16.61
N ASP A 186 -26.81 4.50 -16.90
CA ASP A 186 -28.09 5.13 -16.56
C ASP A 186 -29.33 4.39 -17.11
N THR A 187 -29.15 3.53 -18.12
CA THR A 187 -30.19 2.69 -18.74
C THR A 187 -30.13 1.23 -18.33
N GLY A 188 -29.23 0.86 -17.41
CA GLY A 188 -29.12 -0.50 -16.87
C GLY A 188 -28.13 -1.43 -17.58
N GLY A 189 -27.48 -0.97 -18.65
CA GLY A 189 -26.36 -1.66 -19.32
C GLY A 189 -25.01 -1.50 -18.62
N LYS A 190 -23.93 -1.90 -19.28
CA LYS A 190 -22.53 -1.82 -18.83
C LYS A 190 -21.66 -1.00 -19.78
N HIS A 191 -20.70 -0.28 -19.21
CA HIS A 191 -19.62 0.32 -19.98
C HIS A 191 -18.72 -0.77 -20.56
N GLN A 192 -18.12 -0.51 -21.72
CA GLN A 192 -17.21 -1.44 -22.39
C GLN A 192 -15.88 -0.77 -22.68
N MET A 193 -14.80 -1.55 -22.55
CA MET A 193 -13.46 -1.07 -22.82
C MET A 193 -13.31 -0.74 -24.31
N PRO A 194 -12.96 0.50 -24.69
CA PRO A 194 -12.90 0.85 -26.11
C PRO A 194 -11.76 0.17 -26.85
N THR A 195 -11.96 -0.09 -28.14
CA THR A 195 -10.85 -0.41 -29.05
C THR A 195 -10.05 0.84 -29.39
N THR A 196 -8.86 0.69 -30.00
CA THR A 196 -8.03 1.80 -30.45
C THR A 196 -8.73 2.67 -31.50
N GLU A 197 -9.55 2.08 -32.38
CA GLU A 197 -10.32 2.82 -33.40
C GLU A 197 -11.47 3.61 -32.78
N GLN A 198 -12.15 3.03 -31.79
CA GLN A 198 -13.19 3.72 -31.03
C GLN A 198 -12.58 4.88 -30.23
N MET A 199 -11.42 4.67 -29.62
CA MET A 199 -10.68 5.71 -28.91
C MET A 199 -10.26 6.85 -29.85
N GLN A 200 -9.70 6.54 -31.02
CA GLN A 200 -9.36 7.58 -32.01
C GLN A 200 -10.58 8.40 -32.41
N THR A 201 -11.72 7.75 -32.64
CA THR A 201 -12.97 8.45 -32.99
C THR A 201 -13.42 9.38 -31.87
N MET A 202 -13.35 8.96 -30.60
CA MET A 202 -13.67 9.83 -29.46
C MET A 202 -12.71 11.02 -29.36
N ILE A 203 -11.41 10.82 -29.56
CA ILE A 203 -10.41 11.90 -29.56
C ILE A 203 -10.67 12.89 -30.69
N ASP A 204 -11.04 12.43 -31.89
CA ASP A 204 -11.35 13.30 -33.03
C ASP A 204 -12.57 14.19 -32.75
N HIS A 205 -13.62 13.63 -32.13
CA HIS A 205 -14.78 14.42 -31.67
C HIS A 205 -14.37 15.47 -30.63
N TRP A 206 -13.60 15.07 -29.63
CA TRP A 206 -13.08 15.98 -28.61
C TRP A 206 -12.23 17.10 -29.21
N ALA A 207 -11.31 16.78 -30.14
CA ALA A 207 -10.45 17.76 -30.80
C ALA A 207 -11.23 18.76 -31.66
N ALA A 208 -12.36 18.36 -32.26
CA ALA A 208 -13.22 19.26 -33.02
C ALA A 208 -13.97 20.27 -32.14
N LEU A 209 -14.34 19.86 -30.93
CA LEU A 209 -15.16 20.64 -29.99
C LEU A 209 -14.34 21.47 -29.01
N VAL A 210 -13.23 20.91 -28.54
CA VAL A 210 -12.31 21.48 -27.54
C VAL A 210 -10.88 21.34 -28.10
N PRO A 211 -10.49 22.18 -29.08
CA PRO A 211 -9.22 22.01 -29.82
C PRO A 211 -7.97 22.39 -29.03
N SER A 212 -8.10 23.01 -27.87
CA SER A 212 -6.97 23.49 -27.07
C SER A 212 -7.27 23.39 -25.57
N PRO A 213 -7.50 22.18 -25.04
CA PRO A 213 -7.76 22.00 -23.62
C PRO A 213 -6.47 22.25 -22.82
N ALA A 214 -6.61 22.62 -21.55
CA ALA A 214 -5.45 22.79 -20.67
C ALA A 214 -4.69 21.47 -20.43
N PHE A 215 -5.45 20.37 -20.37
CA PHE A 215 -4.99 18.99 -20.40
C PHE A 215 -6.11 18.09 -20.91
N ASP A 216 -5.79 16.87 -21.33
CA ASP A 216 -6.77 15.80 -21.53
C ASP A 216 -6.66 14.76 -20.42
N TYR A 217 -7.73 13.98 -20.19
CA TYR A 217 -7.85 13.08 -19.04
C TYR A 217 -8.24 11.66 -19.48
N ALA A 218 -7.35 10.68 -19.29
CA ALA A 218 -7.67 9.26 -19.33
C ALA A 218 -8.25 8.78 -17.99
N TYR A 219 -9.56 8.51 -17.96
CA TYR A 219 -10.27 7.97 -16.79
C TYR A 219 -10.53 6.48 -17.04
N ALA A 220 -9.88 5.53 -16.37
CA ALA A 220 -8.75 5.69 -15.45
C ALA A 220 -7.62 4.68 -15.76
N TRP A 221 -6.46 4.86 -15.11
CA TRP A 221 -5.32 3.94 -15.16
C TRP A 221 -5.64 2.62 -14.48
N GLY A 222 -5.99 2.66 -13.19
CA GLY A 222 -6.31 1.49 -12.38
C GLY A 222 -7.81 1.16 -12.32
N SER A 223 -8.13 -0.10 -12.03
CA SER A 223 -9.52 -0.58 -11.84
C SER A 223 -10.20 0.12 -10.64
N GLN A 224 -11.46 0.52 -10.80
CA GLN A 224 -12.21 1.26 -9.77
C GLN A 224 -13.31 0.42 -9.12
N ASN A 225 -13.93 -0.48 -9.87
CA ASN A 225 -15.04 -1.30 -9.41
C ASN A 225 -15.10 -2.65 -10.15
N GLY A 226 -13.95 -3.33 -10.21
CA GLY A 226 -13.80 -4.62 -10.88
C GLY A 226 -13.87 -4.54 -12.41
N ASP A 227 -13.82 -3.32 -12.96
CA ASP A 227 -13.70 -3.04 -14.38
C ASP A 227 -12.28 -3.33 -14.88
N THR A 228 -12.17 -3.56 -16.19
CA THR A 228 -10.89 -3.52 -16.89
C THR A 228 -10.55 -2.06 -17.16
N ALA A 229 -9.38 -1.62 -16.67
CA ALA A 229 -8.91 -0.24 -16.83
C ALA A 229 -7.71 -0.17 -17.78
N LEU A 230 -7.16 1.03 -17.97
CA LEU A 230 -6.08 1.26 -18.94
C LEU A 230 -4.82 0.45 -18.62
N GLU A 231 -4.50 0.20 -17.34
CA GLU A 231 -3.39 -0.64 -16.90
C GLU A 231 -3.47 -2.07 -17.47
N ASN A 232 -4.68 -2.53 -17.79
CA ASN A 232 -4.95 -3.86 -18.31
C ASN A 232 -4.99 -3.92 -19.85
N SER A 233 -4.82 -2.78 -20.55
CA SER A 233 -4.91 -2.71 -22.02
C SER A 233 -3.62 -2.23 -22.67
N PRO A 234 -2.70 -3.16 -23.03
CA PRO A 234 -1.47 -2.82 -23.73
C PRO A 234 -1.70 -2.08 -25.06
N ALA A 235 -2.80 -2.37 -25.75
CA ALA A 235 -3.15 -1.71 -27.01
C ALA A 235 -3.48 -0.23 -26.80
N LEU A 236 -4.30 0.10 -25.78
CA LEU A 236 -4.60 1.50 -25.46
C LEU A 236 -3.40 2.22 -24.84
N GLN A 237 -2.57 1.55 -24.05
CA GLN A 237 -1.31 2.14 -23.54
C GLN A 237 -0.38 2.56 -24.69
N ALA A 238 -0.21 1.70 -25.69
CA ALA A 238 0.60 2.01 -26.87
C ALA A 238 -0.02 3.14 -27.72
N PHE A 239 -1.35 3.19 -27.80
CA PHE A 239 -2.09 4.28 -28.45
C PHE A 239 -1.85 5.62 -27.74
N PHE A 240 -2.04 5.67 -26.41
CA PHE A 240 -1.81 6.89 -25.63
C PHE A 240 -0.34 7.31 -25.64
N GLN A 241 0.60 6.37 -25.65
CA GLN A 241 2.02 6.71 -25.83
C GLN A 241 2.26 7.47 -27.13
N GLN A 242 1.60 7.09 -28.23
CA GLN A 242 1.71 7.81 -29.50
C GLN A 242 1.01 9.17 -29.44
N HIS A 243 -0.23 9.23 -28.95
CA HIS A 243 -1.01 10.46 -28.79
C HIS A 243 -0.25 11.50 -27.94
N ASN A 244 0.24 11.09 -26.76
CA ASN A 244 0.88 11.96 -25.77
C ASN A 244 2.28 12.43 -26.17
N LEU A 245 2.98 11.70 -27.06
CA LEU A 245 4.32 12.08 -27.54
C LEU A 245 4.26 12.91 -28.83
N GLN A 246 3.27 12.69 -29.70
CA GLN A 246 3.11 13.47 -30.93
C GLN A 246 2.76 14.94 -30.68
N SER A 247 2.13 15.25 -29.55
CA SER A 247 1.83 16.62 -29.10
C SER A 247 3.07 17.45 -28.73
N THR A 248 4.28 16.85 -28.69
CA THR A 248 5.54 17.55 -28.40
C THR A 248 6.26 18.14 -29.63
N GLY A 249 5.75 17.91 -30.86
CA GLY A 249 6.43 18.24 -32.13
C GLY A 249 5.92 19.45 -32.94
N GLY A 250 4.96 20.24 -32.44
CA GLY A 250 4.35 21.34 -33.20
C GLY A 250 5.10 22.68 -33.09
N SER A 251 6.03 22.95 -34.02
CA SER A 251 6.55 24.30 -34.26
C SER A 251 5.59 25.09 -35.14
N ALA A 252 5.00 26.16 -34.61
CA ALA A 252 4.47 27.27 -35.39
C ALA A 252 4.94 28.58 -34.76
N ALA A 253 5.69 29.37 -35.54
CA ALA A 253 6.28 30.64 -35.15
C ALA A 253 5.21 31.71 -34.84
N PRO A 254 5.45 32.64 -33.90
CA PRO A 254 4.54 33.74 -33.62
C PRO A 254 4.80 34.93 -34.56
N PRO A 255 3.76 35.68 -35.00
CA PRO A 255 3.97 37.01 -35.54
C PRO A 255 3.89 38.07 -34.42
N ALA A 256 5.00 38.82 -34.31
CA ALA A 256 5.18 40.24 -33.97
C ALA A 256 4.40 40.91 -32.81
N SER A 257 5.20 41.54 -31.93
CA SER A 257 4.90 42.60 -30.96
C SER A 257 4.26 43.85 -31.60
N ASP A 258 3.45 44.68 -30.93
CA ASP A 258 3.72 45.66 -29.85
C ASP A 258 2.42 46.50 -29.60
N PRO A 259 2.33 47.45 -28.64
CA PRO A 259 3.01 47.62 -27.36
C PRO A 259 2.05 47.90 -26.16
N ILE A 260 2.68 47.94 -24.99
CA ILE A 260 2.21 48.31 -23.65
C ILE A 260 1.41 49.62 -23.60
N ASP A 261 0.33 49.63 -22.80
CA ASP A 261 -0.16 50.84 -22.14
C ASP A 261 -0.53 50.53 -20.67
N THR A 262 0.04 51.33 -19.77
CA THR A 262 -0.35 51.50 -18.35
C THR A 262 -0.59 53.01 -18.20
N PRO A 263 -1.47 53.53 -17.32
CA PRO A 263 -1.74 53.03 -15.97
C PRO A 263 -3.19 53.29 -15.43
N THR A 264 -3.50 52.83 -14.21
CA THR A 264 -3.89 53.66 -13.03
C THR A 264 -4.71 52.88 -11.99
N THR A 265 -4.18 52.82 -10.76
CA THR A 265 -4.88 52.52 -9.50
C THR A 265 -5.63 53.77 -9.00
N PRO A 266 -6.75 53.61 -8.25
CA PRO A 266 -6.77 54.05 -6.85
C PRO A 266 -7.77 53.24 -5.96
N PRO A 267 -7.97 53.58 -4.67
CA PRO A 267 -7.07 53.35 -3.54
C PRO A 267 -7.65 52.36 -2.52
N SER A 268 -6.76 51.93 -1.61
CA SER A 268 -6.99 51.13 -0.41
C SER A 268 -8.01 51.72 0.55
N ASP A 269 -8.93 50.89 1.07
CA ASP A 269 -9.60 51.16 2.33
C ASP A 269 -9.26 50.06 3.34
N ALA A 270 -8.71 50.47 4.47
CA ALA A 270 -8.21 49.62 5.53
C ALA A 270 -9.35 49.28 6.50
N GLY A 271 -9.88 48.07 6.39
CA GLY A 271 -10.74 47.47 7.40
C GLY A 271 -9.90 46.67 8.40
N ALA A 272 -10.00 47.02 9.69
CA ALA A 272 -9.35 46.32 10.80
C ALA A 272 -9.63 44.80 10.80
N PRO A 273 -8.69 43.95 11.26
CA PRO A 273 -8.90 42.51 11.27
C PRO A 273 -10.01 42.13 12.26
N ALA A 274 -10.92 41.28 11.81
CA ALA A 274 -11.87 40.58 12.68
C ALA A 274 -11.09 39.75 13.72
N PRO A 275 -11.61 39.60 14.96
CA PRO A 275 -10.91 38.87 16.00
C PRO A 275 -10.65 37.43 15.56
N ALA A 276 -9.42 36.98 15.77
CA ALA A 276 -9.01 35.60 15.50
C ALA A 276 -10.02 34.62 16.11
N ALA A 277 -10.49 33.68 15.29
CA ALA A 277 -11.17 32.49 15.78
C ALA A 277 -10.25 31.79 16.79
N PRO A 278 -10.79 31.23 17.89
CA PRO A 278 -9.97 30.55 18.88
C PRO A 278 -9.23 29.38 18.23
N ALA A 279 -7.95 29.20 18.59
CA ALA A 279 -7.17 28.04 18.17
C ALA A 279 -7.94 26.73 18.46
N PRO A 280 -7.90 25.72 17.55
CA PRO A 280 -8.46 24.41 17.85
C PRO A 280 -7.78 23.85 19.12
N SER A 281 -8.59 23.28 20.01
CA SER A 281 -8.15 22.80 21.31
C SER A 281 -7.33 21.52 21.21
N ASP A 282 -6.26 21.43 22.01
CA ASP A 282 -5.42 20.25 22.28
C ASP A 282 -6.19 19.11 23.01
N SER A 283 -7.42 18.80 22.61
CA SER A 283 -8.30 17.88 23.35
C SER A 283 -8.38 16.51 22.70
N ASP A 284 -7.98 15.48 23.45
CA ASP A 284 -8.24 14.07 23.11
C ASP A 284 -9.74 13.80 22.87
N HIS A 285 -10.10 13.15 21.76
CA HIS A 285 -11.48 12.79 21.43
C HIS A 285 -11.75 11.28 21.47
N ILE A 286 -13.03 10.93 21.64
CA ILE A 286 -13.52 9.56 21.45
C ILE A 286 -14.60 9.60 20.37
N PHE A 287 -14.29 8.99 19.22
CA PHE A 287 -15.20 8.86 18.09
C PHE A 287 -15.89 7.51 18.12
N HIS A 288 -17.20 7.51 17.90
CA HIS A 288 -18.04 6.32 17.94
C HIS A 288 -18.63 6.03 16.55
N GLY A 289 -18.35 4.84 16.00
CA GLY A 289 -18.98 4.36 14.78
C GLY A 289 -20.48 4.09 14.94
N THR A 290 -21.23 4.38 13.89
CA THR A 290 -22.61 3.99 13.67
C THR A 290 -22.67 2.52 13.23
N ARG A 291 -23.82 2.00 12.78
CA ARG A 291 -23.84 0.64 12.16
C ARG A 291 -23.47 0.68 10.67
N GLY A 292 -23.45 1.87 10.07
CA GLY A 292 -23.07 2.10 8.67
C GLY A 292 -21.56 2.16 8.52
N ALA A 293 -21.09 2.46 7.30
CA ALA A 293 -19.68 2.79 7.10
C ALA A 293 -19.47 4.27 7.47
N ASP A 294 -18.53 4.54 8.37
CA ASP A 294 -18.19 5.90 8.79
C ASP A 294 -16.80 6.31 8.29
N VAL A 295 -16.59 7.62 8.14
CA VAL A 295 -15.25 8.17 7.94
C VAL A 295 -14.94 9.06 9.14
N PHE A 296 -13.97 8.63 9.94
CA PHE A 296 -13.41 9.41 11.03
C PHE A 296 -12.26 10.26 10.51
N HIS A 297 -12.22 11.52 10.94
CA HIS A 297 -11.17 12.45 10.56
C HIS A 297 -10.36 12.85 11.79
N ALA A 298 -9.05 13.01 11.56
CA ALA A 298 -8.06 13.44 12.54
C ALA A 298 -8.51 14.68 13.31
N THR A 299 -8.19 14.72 14.60
CA THR A 299 -8.08 15.97 15.33
C THR A 299 -6.69 16.07 15.94
N THR A 300 -6.38 17.18 16.62
CA THR A 300 -5.16 17.29 17.41
C THR A 300 -5.36 16.64 18.77
N GLY A 301 -4.39 15.84 19.22
CA GLY A 301 -4.45 15.18 20.53
C GLY A 301 -4.35 13.67 20.38
N ASN A 302 -4.55 12.92 21.47
CA ASN A 302 -4.57 11.46 21.43
C ASN A 302 -6.01 10.98 21.24
N ASP A 303 -6.41 10.71 20.00
CA ASP A 303 -7.79 10.34 19.71
C ASP A 303 -8.03 8.84 19.80
N LYS A 304 -9.28 8.48 20.05
CA LYS A 304 -9.75 7.10 20.10
C LYS A 304 -10.91 6.89 19.15
N TYR A 305 -10.75 6.00 18.18
CA TYR A 305 -11.74 5.69 17.15
C TYR A 305 -12.34 4.30 17.39
N LEU A 306 -13.63 4.23 17.73
CA LEU A 306 -14.33 2.97 17.99
C LEU A 306 -15.01 2.49 16.70
N VAL A 307 -14.36 1.55 16.01
CA VAL A 307 -14.82 1.01 14.73
C VAL A 307 -15.64 -0.28 14.95
N ASN A 308 -16.77 -0.36 14.28
CA ASN A 308 -17.75 -1.44 14.42
C ASN A 308 -18.34 -1.86 13.07
N ASN A 309 -17.92 -1.22 11.98
CA ASN A 309 -18.14 -1.67 10.61
C ASN A 309 -16.81 -1.88 9.90
N ALA A 310 -16.69 -2.96 9.12
CA ALA A 310 -15.45 -3.27 8.40
C ALA A 310 -15.14 -2.26 7.27
N HIS A 311 -16.11 -1.42 6.91
CA HIS A 311 -15.98 -0.36 5.92
C HIS A 311 -15.75 1.02 6.55
N ASP A 312 -15.61 1.11 7.87
CA ASP A 312 -15.16 2.34 8.51
C ASP A 312 -13.78 2.74 7.98
N LYS A 313 -13.52 4.04 7.90
CA LYS A 313 -12.20 4.58 7.55
C LYS A 313 -11.79 5.56 8.61
N VAL A 314 -10.58 5.41 9.12
CA VAL A 314 -9.97 6.36 10.06
C VAL A 314 -8.87 7.07 9.30
N MET A 315 -9.04 8.36 9.09
CA MET A 315 -8.13 9.25 8.36
C MET A 315 -7.43 10.15 9.38
N GLU A 316 -6.30 9.69 9.89
CA GLU A 316 -5.53 10.38 10.93
C GLU A 316 -4.27 11.00 10.29
N ALA A 317 -4.01 12.28 10.58
CA ALA A 317 -2.90 13.06 10.00
C ALA A 317 -1.68 12.95 10.94
N PRO A 318 -0.43 13.25 10.53
CA PRO A 318 0.75 13.18 11.40
C PRO A 318 0.80 14.22 12.56
N SER A 319 -0.30 14.36 13.29
CA SER A 319 -0.46 15.25 14.43
C SER A 319 0.30 14.67 15.63
N GLY A 320 0.77 15.51 16.55
CA GLY A 320 1.69 15.09 17.63
C GLY A 320 1.10 14.22 18.73
N GLY A 321 0.03 13.47 18.45
CA GLY A 321 -0.70 12.59 19.35
C GLY A 321 -0.24 11.13 19.28
N VAL A 322 -0.88 10.29 20.11
CA VAL A 322 -0.83 8.83 20.05
C VAL A 322 -2.26 8.34 19.89
N ASP A 323 -2.58 7.97 18.66
CA ASP A 323 -3.94 7.73 18.22
C ASP A 323 -4.26 6.24 18.23
N LYS A 324 -5.52 5.94 18.59
CA LYS A 324 -5.95 4.57 18.84
C LYS A 324 -7.23 4.21 18.12
N VAL A 325 -7.14 3.25 17.22
CA VAL A 325 -8.30 2.53 16.69
C VAL A 325 -8.65 1.35 17.59
N VAL A 326 -9.93 1.25 17.96
CA VAL A 326 -10.50 0.16 18.74
C VAL A 326 -11.59 -0.54 17.94
N ALA A 327 -11.29 -1.74 17.45
CA ALA A 327 -12.14 -2.51 16.56
C ALA A 327 -12.98 -3.56 17.31
N SER A 328 -14.27 -3.61 16.97
CA SER A 328 -15.19 -4.68 17.38
C SER A 328 -15.53 -5.67 16.26
N VAL A 329 -15.00 -5.42 15.05
CA VAL A 329 -15.07 -6.26 13.86
C VAL A 329 -13.67 -6.41 13.27
N SER A 330 -13.48 -7.34 12.32
CA SER A 330 -12.21 -7.40 11.58
C SER A 330 -11.99 -6.08 10.83
N TYR A 331 -10.79 -5.52 10.94
CA TYR A 331 -10.52 -4.16 10.49
C TYR A 331 -9.09 -4.00 9.95
N ALA A 332 -8.96 -3.16 8.92
CA ALA A 332 -7.69 -2.76 8.35
C ALA A 332 -7.55 -1.25 8.44
N LEU A 333 -6.39 -0.76 8.89
CA LEU A 333 -6.10 0.67 8.87
C LEU A 333 -6.12 1.18 7.42
N THR A 334 -6.61 2.40 7.25
CA THR A 334 -6.54 3.07 5.95
C THR A 334 -5.08 3.45 5.67
N ALA A 335 -4.64 3.25 4.43
CA ALA A 335 -3.32 3.69 4.00
C ALA A 335 -3.22 5.22 4.15
N GLY A 336 -2.07 5.70 4.60
CA GLY A 336 -1.80 7.12 4.85
C GLY A 336 -2.24 7.63 6.21
N SER A 337 -2.92 6.82 7.03
CA SER A 337 -3.38 7.24 8.35
C SER A 337 -2.31 7.02 9.42
N HIS A 338 -1.97 8.04 10.19
CA HIS A 338 -0.89 8.01 11.18
C HIS A 338 -1.32 7.41 12.54
N ILE A 339 -2.05 6.30 12.53
CA ILE A 339 -2.48 5.62 13.77
C ILE A 339 -1.31 4.86 14.42
N GLU A 340 -1.00 5.14 15.68
CA GLU A 340 0.02 4.42 16.46
C GLU A 340 -0.50 3.12 17.07
N GLN A 341 -1.79 3.04 17.41
CA GLN A 341 -2.37 1.87 18.09
C GLN A 341 -3.61 1.32 17.39
N LEU A 342 -3.58 0.04 17.04
CA LEU A 342 -4.76 -0.71 16.59
C LEU A 342 -5.08 -1.80 17.61
N SER A 343 -6.27 -1.83 18.19
CA SER A 343 -6.64 -2.90 19.12
C SER A 343 -8.05 -3.41 18.92
N THR A 344 -8.33 -4.63 19.39
CA THR A 344 -9.71 -5.03 19.61
C THR A 344 -10.31 -4.27 20.81
N ALA A 345 -11.64 -4.33 20.95
CA ALA A 345 -12.36 -3.71 22.06
C ALA A 345 -12.11 -4.35 23.43
N SER A 346 -11.68 -5.62 23.48
CA SER A 346 -11.46 -6.34 24.74
C SER A 346 -10.43 -7.44 24.55
N SER A 347 -9.33 -7.37 25.31
CA SER A 347 -8.26 -8.39 25.28
C SER A 347 -8.74 -9.78 25.74
N GLY A 348 -9.81 -9.86 26.55
CA GLY A 348 -10.44 -11.13 26.94
C GLY A 348 -11.56 -11.59 26.00
N GLY A 349 -11.85 -10.85 24.93
CA GLY A 349 -12.84 -11.22 23.92
C GLY A 349 -12.45 -12.55 23.24
N ARG A 350 -13.45 -13.36 22.88
CA ARG A 350 -13.22 -14.68 22.23
C ARG A 350 -13.59 -14.71 20.75
N ALA A 351 -14.03 -13.58 20.21
CA ALA A 351 -14.40 -13.47 18.81
C ALA A 351 -13.14 -13.37 17.96
N SER A 352 -13.04 -14.19 16.91
CA SER A 352 -11.99 -14.08 15.91
C SER A 352 -12.10 -12.76 15.15
N ILE A 353 -11.28 -11.79 15.54
CA ILE A 353 -11.23 -10.46 14.93
C ILE A 353 -9.84 -10.32 14.31
N ASN A 354 -9.79 -10.12 13.00
CA ASN A 354 -8.52 -9.92 12.30
C ASN A 354 -8.18 -8.43 12.27
N LEU A 355 -6.92 -8.10 12.48
CA LEU A 355 -6.40 -6.74 12.49
C LEU A 355 -5.31 -6.63 11.42
N THR A 356 -5.34 -5.56 10.63
CA THR A 356 -4.31 -5.25 9.63
C THR A 356 -3.89 -3.80 9.83
N GLY A 357 -2.59 -3.57 10.04
CA GLY A 357 -2.02 -2.22 10.09
C GLY A 357 -1.90 -1.61 8.70
N ASN A 358 -1.04 -0.59 8.55
CA ASN A 358 -0.80 0.08 7.28
C ASN A 358 0.71 0.24 7.03
N GLU A 359 1.16 1.25 6.30
CA GLU A 359 2.57 1.44 5.96
C GLU A 359 3.45 2.01 7.09
N PHE A 360 2.84 2.47 8.18
CA PHE A 360 3.54 3.01 9.36
C PHE A 360 3.72 1.94 10.44
N GLY A 361 4.55 2.21 11.45
CA GLY A 361 4.72 1.28 12.57
C GLY A 361 3.60 1.42 13.59
N GLN A 362 2.94 0.32 13.92
CA GLN A 362 1.83 0.23 14.89
C GLN A 362 2.15 -0.67 16.08
N ALA A 363 1.49 -0.37 17.21
CA ALA A 363 1.24 -1.35 18.24
C ALA A 363 -0.15 -1.99 18.02
N ILE A 364 -0.18 -3.26 17.64
CA ILE A 364 -1.39 -4.01 17.30
C ILE A 364 -1.74 -5.04 18.39
N TYR A 365 -2.96 -4.96 18.91
CA TYR A 365 -3.44 -5.78 20.04
C TYR A 365 -4.73 -6.54 19.70
N GLY A 366 -4.64 -7.86 19.62
CA GLY A 366 -5.75 -8.79 19.42
C GLY A 366 -6.68 -8.95 20.63
N ASN A 367 -7.25 -10.15 20.78
CA ASN A 367 -8.03 -10.62 21.92
C ASN A 367 -7.83 -12.12 22.15
N GLY A 368 -8.39 -12.65 23.23
CA GLY A 368 -8.39 -14.08 23.58
C GLY A 368 -9.10 -15.04 22.60
N GLY A 369 -9.39 -14.65 21.37
CA GLY A 369 -9.89 -15.50 20.29
C GLY A 369 -8.86 -15.63 19.18
N ALA A 370 -8.98 -16.63 18.30
CA ALA A 370 -8.03 -16.83 17.20
C ALA A 370 -8.05 -15.65 16.21
N ASN A 371 -7.02 -14.81 16.20
CA ASN A 371 -6.88 -13.62 15.38
C ASN A 371 -5.87 -13.84 14.24
N LYS A 372 -6.08 -13.16 13.11
CA LYS A 372 -5.03 -12.88 12.13
C LYS A 372 -4.58 -11.45 12.32
N ILE A 373 -3.30 -11.26 12.65
CA ILE A 373 -2.71 -9.95 12.89
C ILE A 373 -1.66 -9.73 11.81
N ASN A 374 -1.88 -8.76 10.96
CA ASN A 374 -0.94 -8.37 9.91
C ASN A 374 -0.40 -6.98 10.23
N GLY A 375 0.91 -6.86 10.39
CA GLY A 375 1.58 -5.57 10.64
C GLY A 375 1.27 -4.56 9.53
N GLY A 376 1.30 -5.01 8.28
CA GLY A 376 1.48 -4.09 7.18
C GLY A 376 2.95 -3.70 7.09
N GLY A 377 3.25 -2.55 6.50
CA GLY A 377 4.61 -2.01 6.48
C GLY A 377 5.04 -1.45 7.84
N GLY A 378 6.02 -0.55 7.85
CA GLY A 378 6.50 0.02 9.11
C GLY A 378 7.19 -1.01 10.01
N ALA A 379 7.44 -0.67 11.27
CA ALA A 379 8.03 -1.59 12.24
C ALA A 379 7.03 -1.79 13.38
N ASP A 380 6.38 -2.95 13.41
CA ASP A 380 5.22 -3.18 14.26
C ASP A 380 5.53 -3.91 15.54
N LYS A 381 4.65 -3.75 16.53
CA LYS A 381 4.57 -4.61 17.71
C LYS A 381 3.20 -5.26 17.78
N MET A 382 3.15 -6.58 17.62
CA MET A 382 1.91 -7.36 17.57
C MET A 382 1.76 -8.26 18.79
N THR A 383 0.56 -8.28 19.38
CA THR A 383 0.19 -9.14 20.53
C THR A 383 -1.23 -9.65 20.34
N GLY A 384 -1.47 -10.95 20.40
CA GLY A 384 -2.78 -11.56 20.17
C GLY A 384 -3.52 -11.87 21.47
N TYR A 385 -2.77 -12.12 22.54
CA TYR A 385 -3.23 -12.46 23.89
C TYR A 385 -3.55 -13.94 24.10
N GLY A 386 -4.62 -14.46 23.50
CA GLY A 386 -5.02 -15.85 23.73
C GLY A 386 -5.83 -16.37 22.57
N GLY A 387 -6.05 -17.68 22.50
CA GLY A 387 -6.47 -18.30 21.25
C GLY A 387 -5.26 -18.59 20.36
N ASN A 388 -5.51 -19.18 19.20
CA ASN A 388 -4.46 -19.57 18.26
C ASN A 388 -4.32 -18.49 17.19
N ASP A 389 -3.33 -17.64 17.34
CA ASP A 389 -3.13 -16.45 16.53
C ASP A 389 -2.18 -16.70 15.35
N THR A 390 -2.38 -15.94 14.28
CA THR A 390 -1.49 -15.93 13.12
C THR A 390 -1.00 -14.52 12.83
N TYR A 391 0.30 -14.32 12.97
CA TYR A 391 1.01 -13.08 12.70
C TYR A 391 1.60 -13.08 11.29
N TYR A 392 1.47 -11.97 10.58
CA TYR A 392 2.17 -11.72 9.31
C TYR A 392 3.20 -10.62 9.56
N VAL A 393 4.46 -10.94 9.27
CA VAL A 393 5.59 -10.01 9.39
C VAL A 393 6.19 -9.75 8.01
N ASP A 394 6.33 -8.48 7.66
CA ASP A 394 6.91 -8.04 6.39
C ASP A 394 8.07 -7.06 6.58
N ASN A 395 8.33 -6.63 7.82
CA ASN A 395 9.49 -5.87 8.19
C ASN A 395 10.40 -6.64 9.17
N ALA A 396 11.71 -6.55 8.96
CA ALA A 396 12.69 -7.20 9.84
C ALA A 396 12.70 -6.62 11.27
N HIS A 397 12.09 -5.46 11.48
CA HIS A 397 11.95 -4.80 12.76
C HIS A 397 10.62 -5.06 13.47
N ASP A 398 9.73 -5.86 12.88
CA ASP A 398 8.50 -6.29 13.55
C ASP A 398 8.81 -7.10 14.80
N LYS A 399 7.89 -7.03 15.78
CA LYS A 399 8.00 -7.76 17.04
C LYS A 399 6.69 -8.42 17.37
N VAL A 400 6.71 -9.74 17.45
CA VAL A 400 5.59 -10.55 17.94
C VAL A 400 5.82 -10.86 19.41
N VAL A 401 4.80 -10.65 20.23
CA VAL A 401 4.83 -10.90 21.68
C VAL A 401 3.65 -11.77 22.05
N GLU A 402 3.95 -13.01 22.46
CA GLU A 402 2.96 -13.97 22.95
C GLU A 402 3.28 -14.48 24.37
N GLN A 403 2.22 -14.75 25.13
CA GLN A 403 2.32 -15.22 26.50
C GLN A 403 2.23 -16.74 26.59
N ARG A 404 2.81 -17.31 27.66
CA ARG A 404 2.79 -18.75 27.89
C ARG A 404 1.37 -19.28 28.06
N GLY A 405 1.02 -20.31 27.29
CA GLY A 405 -0.23 -21.05 27.46
C GLY A 405 -1.46 -20.35 26.85
N SER A 406 -1.21 -19.41 25.95
CA SER A 406 -2.23 -18.60 25.27
C SER A 406 -2.84 -19.29 24.05
N GLY A 407 -2.14 -20.22 23.40
CA GLY A 407 -2.66 -20.96 22.27
C GLY A 407 -1.56 -21.76 21.56
N ALA A 408 -1.80 -22.03 20.29
CA ALA A 408 -0.81 -22.52 19.34
C ALA A 408 -0.65 -21.49 18.22
N ASP A 409 0.36 -20.64 18.38
CA ASP A 409 0.53 -19.40 17.66
C ASP A 409 1.55 -19.53 16.54
N LYS A 410 1.32 -18.75 15.47
CA LYS A 410 2.10 -18.86 14.23
C LYS A 410 2.56 -17.51 13.74
N VAL A 411 3.85 -17.41 13.38
CA VAL A 411 4.41 -16.29 12.63
C VAL A 411 4.66 -16.71 11.19
N LEU A 412 4.15 -15.92 10.24
CA LEU A 412 4.35 -16.04 8.80
C LEU A 412 5.17 -14.86 8.28
N ALA A 413 6.42 -15.11 7.91
CA ALA A 413 7.36 -14.07 7.48
C ALA A 413 7.49 -13.98 5.95
N SER A 414 7.48 -12.75 5.42
CA SER A 414 7.83 -12.48 4.01
C SER A 414 9.25 -11.92 3.84
N VAL A 415 9.91 -11.59 4.95
CA VAL A 415 11.32 -11.15 5.05
C VAL A 415 12.08 -12.02 6.04
N SER A 416 13.41 -11.88 6.09
CA SER A 416 14.21 -12.54 7.13
C SER A 416 13.78 -12.05 8.52
N PHE A 417 13.55 -12.97 9.45
CA PHE A 417 12.91 -12.66 10.73
C PHE A 417 13.45 -13.50 11.89
N ALA A 418 13.51 -12.89 13.07
CA ALA A 418 13.90 -13.54 14.31
C ALA A 418 12.81 -13.35 15.36
N LEU A 419 12.45 -14.43 16.07
CA LEU A 419 11.50 -14.33 17.18
C LEU A 419 12.12 -13.51 18.32
N SER A 420 11.29 -12.69 18.97
CA SER A 420 11.71 -11.98 20.18
C SER A 420 11.92 -12.96 21.34
N ALA A 421 12.96 -12.73 22.14
CA ALA A 421 13.16 -13.47 23.38
C ALA A 421 11.94 -13.33 24.30
N GLY A 422 11.59 -14.41 24.97
CA GLY A 422 10.45 -14.51 25.88
C GLY A 422 9.09 -14.68 25.19
N SER A 423 9.02 -14.63 23.86
CA SER A 423 7.77 -14.81 23.12
C SER A 423 7.45 -16.30 22.93
N HIS A 424 6.27 -16.74 23.36
CA HIS A 424 5.83 -18.13 23.26
C HIS A 424 5.15 -18.39 21.90
N ILE A 425 5.94 -18.52 20.83
CA ILE A 425 5.44 -18.88 19.49
C ILE A 425 5.78 -20.34 19.19
N GLU A 426 4.79 -21.14 18.77
CA GLU A 426 4.99 -22.55 18.44
C GLU A 426 5.46 -22.78 16.99
N GLN A 427 5.08 -21.92 16.05
CA GLN A 427 5.45 -22.07 14.64
C GLN A 427 5.97 -20.78 14.01
N LEU A 428 7.16 -20.84 13.42
CA LEU A 428 7.72 -19.81 12.54
C LEU A 428 7.82 -20.35 11.12
N ALA A 429 7.25 -19.67 10.13
CA ALA A 429 7.34 -20.12 8.75
C ALA A 429 7.37 -18.96 7.76
N THR A 430 7.78 -19.24 6.52
CA THR A 430 7.61 -18.28 5.43
C THR A 430 6.14 -18.21 4.95
N THR A 431 5.71 -17.04 4.48
CA THR A 431 4.36 -16.83 3.92
C THR A 431 4.09 -17.63 2.64
N LYS A 432 5.12 -17.89 1.83
CA LYS A 432 5.02 -18.57 0.53
C LYS A 432 6.04 -19.69 0.40
N ALA A 433 5.60 -20.92 0.65
CA ALA A 433 6.44 -22.12 0.63
C ALA A 433 7.21 -22.35 -0.68
N SER A 434 6.63 -21.97 -1.83
CA SER A 434 7.22 -22.15 -3.15
C SER A 434 8.13 -21.00 -3.60
N SER A 435 8.22 -19.91 -2.81
CA SER A 435 9.10 -18.78 -3.12
C SER A 435 10.56 -19.23 -3.11
N LYS A 436 11.37 -18.71 -4.04
CA LYS A 436 12.82 -18.93 -4.07
C LYS A 436 13.62 -17.81 -3.43
N ALA A 437 12.95 -16.85 -2.77
CA ALA A 437 13.62 -15.76 -2.07
C ALA A 437 14.41 -16.31 -0.88
N ALA A 438 15.66 -15.85 -0.71
CA ALA A 438 16.48 -16.20 0.44
C ALA A 438 15.96 -15.47 1.68
N ILE A 439 15.15 -16.18 2.48
CA ILE A 439 14.56 -15.68 3.73
C ILE A 439 15.14 -16.48 4.89
N ASN A 440 15.79 -15.80 5.83
CA ASN A 440 16.38 -16.45 7.00
C ASN A 440 15.40 -16.42 8.17
N LEU A 441 15.34 -17.50 8.94
CA LEU A 441 14.43 -17.64 10.07
C LEU A 441 15.22 -18.02 11.31
N THR A 442 15.03 -17.26 12.39
CA THR A 442 15.66 -17.52 13.68
C THR A 442 14.58 -17.67 14.76
N GLY A 443 14.62 -18.78 15.50
CA GLY A 443 13.76 -19.04 16.65
C GLY A 443 14.19 -18.25 17.89
N ASN A 444 13.81 -18.72 19.06
CA ASN A 444 14.22 -18.12 20.34
C ASN A 444 14.59 -19.19 21.38
N GLU A 445 14.49 -18.93 22.68
CA GLU A 445 14.88 -19.89 23.72
C GLU A 445 13.90 -21.07 23.94
N PHE A 446 12.73 -21.04 23.33
CA PHE A 446 11.72 -22.11 23.41
C PHE A 446 11.80 -23.06 22.22
N GLY A 447 11.12 -24.21 22.27
CA GLY A 447 11.04 -25.10 21.10
C GLY A 447 9.97 -24.65 20.11
N GLN A 448 10.34 -24.51 18.84
CA GLN A 448 9.46 -24.16 17.71
C GLN A 448 9.49 -25.19 16.59
N THR A 449 8.47 -25.12 15.74
CA THR A 449 8.53 -25.66 14.37
C THR A 449 8.89 -24.53 13.40
N ILE A 450 10.07 -24.62 12.77
CA ILE A 450 10.57 -23.60 11.82
C ILE A 450 10.56 -24.15 10.39
N GLN A 451 9.92 -23.44 9.45
CA GLN A 451 9.77 -23.86 8.05
C GLN A 451 10.15 -22.76 7.05
N GLY A 452 11.21 -23.01 6.27
CA GLY A 452 11.69 -22.17 5.17
C GLY A 452 10.78 -22.12 3.94
N ASN A 453 11.34 -21.75 2.79
CA ASN A 453 10.69 -21.75 1.47
C ASN A 453 11.52 -22.56 0.46
N ALA A 454 11.30 -22.41 -0.85
CA ALA A 454 12.08 -23.09 -1.87
C ALA A 454 13.38 -22.36 -2.26
N GLY A 455 13.74 -21.30 -1.51
CA GLY A 455 14.97 -20.52 -1.66
C GLY A 455 16.07 -21.02 -0.75
N SER A 456 17.26 -20.41 -0.81
CA SER A 456 18.33 -20.72 0.14
C SER A 456 18.07 -20.03 1.47
N ASN A 457 17.68 -20.78 2.50
CA ASN A 457 17.37 -20.26 3.83
C ASN A 457 18.49 -20.56 4.83
N LYS A 458 18.82 -19.58 5.69
CA LYS A 458 19.52 -19.84 6.95
C LYS A 458 18.47 -20.03 8.05
N ILE A 459 18.44 -21.20 8.66
CA ILE A 459 17.49 -21.57 9.71
C ILE A 459 18.26 -21.84 10.99
N ASP A 460 17.99 -21.05 12.04
CA ASP A 460 18.57 -21.19 13.37
C ASP A 460 17.43 -21.41 14.36
N GLY A 461 17.42 -22.56 15.07
CA GLY A 461 16.42 -22.86 16.09
C GLY A 461 16.56 -21.95 17.32
N GLY A 462 17.79 -21.59 17.67
CA GLY A 462 18.09 -20.93 18.93
C GLY A 462 18.24 -21.93 20.07
N GLY A 463 17.51 -21.73 21.16
CA GLY A 463 17.44 -22.66 22.28
C GLY A 463 16.21 -23.56 22.14
N GLY A 464 15.93 -24.39 23.16
CA GLY A 464 14.80 -25.31 23.07
C GLY A 464 14.98 -26.40 22.02
N ALA A 465 14.08 -27.39 22.00
CA ALA A 465 14.16 -28.51 21.07
C ALA A 465 13.27 -28.23 19.85
N ASP A 466 13.90 -27.93 18.71
CA ASP A 466 13.19 -27.44 17.53
C ASP A 466 12.92 -28.52 16.48
N THR A 467 11.94 -28.26 15.61
CA THR A 467 11.72 -29.01 14.36
C THR A 467 11.95 -28.09 13.17
N LEU A 468 13.00 -28.36 12.40
CA LEU A 468 13.49 -27.51 11.32
C LEU A 468 13.23 -28.15 9.95
N SER A 469 12.79 -27.34 8.99
CA SER A 469 12.60 -27.72 7.58
C SER A 469 13.04 -26.59 6.66
N GLY A 470 13.99 -26.89 5.77
CA GLY A 470 14.47 -25.96 4.74
C GLY A 470 13.53 -25.89 3.54
N ARG A 471 12.96 -27.04 3.17
CA ARG A 471 12.21 -27.37 1.96
C ARG A 471 13.11 -27.57 0.75
N GLY A 472 13.13 -26.61 -0.17
CA GLY A 472 13.94 -26.70 -1.38
C GLY A 472 14.96 -25.58 -1.36
N GLY A 473 16.06 -25.72 -2.09
CA GLY A 473 17.10 -24.69 -2.08
C GLY A 473 18.43 -25.28 -1.66
N ARG A 474 19.32 -24.42 -1.18
CA ARG A 474 20.57 -24.80 -0.51
C ARG A 474 20.52 -24.16 0.85
N ASP A 475 20.12 -24.93 1.85
CA ASP A 475 19.79 -24.41 3.16
C ASP A 475 20.96 -24.56 4.13
N ALA A 476 21.02 -23.67 5.13
CA ALA A 476 21.97 -23.72 6.22
C ALA A 476 21.21 -23.87 7.54
N PHE A 477 21.30 -25.03 8.17
CA PHE A 477 20.77 -25.29 9.51
C PHE A 477 21.85 -24.95 10.55
N VAL A 478 21.58 -24.01 11.43
CA VAL A 478 22.58 -23.35 12.28
C VAL A 478 22.41 -23.79 13.72
N PHE A 479 23.54 -24.09 14.36
CA PHE A 479 23.63 -24.43 15.77
C PHE A 479 24.52 -23.40 16.47
N SER A 480 23.90 -22.44 17.14
CA SER A 480 24.55 -21.25 17.70
C SER A 480 24.44 -21.12 19.22
N THR A 481 23.77 -22.05 19.90
CA THR A 481 23.53 -22.01 21.35
C THR A 481 24.27 -23.11 22.10
N ALA A 482 24.45 -22.93 23.42
CA ALA A 482 25.11 -23.93 24.26
C ALA A 482 24.38 -25.29 24.21
N LEU A 483 25.12 -26.37 24.00
CA LEU A 483 24.54 -27.70 23.81
C LEU A 483 24.02 -28.31 25.12
N GLY A 484 22.89 -29.01 25.05
CA GLY A 484 22.31 -29.71 26.17
C GLY A 484 21.15 -30.62 25.79
N ALA A 485 20.70 -31.44 26.75
CA ALA A 485 19.58 -32.37 26.52
C ALA A 485 18.22 -31.68 26.27
N GLY A 486 18.13 -30.37 26.54
CA GLY A 486 16.91 -29.57 26.38
C GLY A 486 16.80 -28.86 25.03
N ASN A 487 17.85 -28.86 24.20
CA ASN A 487 17.89 -28.18 22.89
C ASN A 487 18.41 -29.08 21.77
N VAL A 488 17.83 -30.28 21.69
CA VAL A 488 18.14 -31.22 20.61
C VAL A 488 17.17 -31.00 19.47
N ASP A 489 17.66 -30.48 18.36
CA ASP A 489 16.81 -30.16 17.22
C ASP A 489 16.58 -31.36 16.31
N LYS A 490 15.54 -31.25 15.47
CA LYS A 490 15.22 -32.22 14.45
C LYS A 490 15.12 -31.54 13.09
N ILE A 491 16.06 -31.86 12.20
CA ILE A 491 16.00 -31.44 10.80
C ILE A 491 15.25 -32.51 10.00
N THR A 492 14.17 -32.11 9.36
CA THR A 492 13.18 -33.05 8.79
C THR A 492 13.41 -33.40 7.34
N ASP A 493 14.09 -32.55 6.57
CA ASP A 493 14.21 -32.65 5.11
C ASP A 493 15.63 -32.45 4.58
N PHE A 494 16.65 -32.63 5.44
CA PHE A 494 18.05 -32.40 5.09
C PHE A 494 18.46 -33.09 3.79
N ASN A 495 18.85 -32.30 2.80
CA ASN A 495 19.38 -32.76 1.53
C ASN A 495 20.90 -32.64 1.50
N LYS A 496 21.59 -33.77 1.71
CA LYS A 496 23.06 -33.85 1.74
C LYS A 496 23.79 -33.30 0.50
N ALA A 497 23.12 -33.18 -0.65
CA ALA A 497 23.72 -32.67 -1.88
C ALA A 497 23.65 -31.14 -1.99
N GLN A 498 22.78 -30.50 -1.20
CA GLN A 498 22.48 -29.07 -1.31
C GLN A 498 22.72 -28.33 0.00
N ASP A 499 22.32 -28.91 1.12
CA ASP A 499 22.23 -28.25 2.42
C ASP A 499 23.52 -28.40 3.23
N LYS A 500 23.65 -27.51 4.21
CA LYS A 500 24.76 -27.45 5.15
C LYS A 500 24.25 -27.37 6.59
N ILE A 501 25.05 -27.91 7.49
CA ILE A 501 24.93 -27.74 8.93
C ILE A 501 26.02 -26.77 9.35
N HIS A 502 25.62 -25.62 9.88
CA HIS A 502 26.51 -24.57 10.36
C HIS A 502 26.69 -24.71 11.87
N LEU A 503 27.94 -24.79 12.31
CA LEU A 503 28.33 -24.96 13.70
C LEU A 503 29.05 -23.69 14.16
N ASP A 504 28.53 -23.01 15.19
CA ASP A 504 29.22 -21.85 15.74
C ASP A 504 30.54 -22.27 16.42
N HIS A 505 31.66 -21.69 15.99
CA HIS A 505 32.99 -22.07 16.48
C HIS A 505 33.14 -21.91 18.00
N SER A 506 32.44 -20.96 18.62
CA SER A 506 32.52 -20.74 20.07
C SER A 506 31.79 -21.82 20.87
N ILE A 507 30.77 -22.44 20.28
CA ILE A 507 30.00 -23.54 20.87
C ILE A 507 30.71 -24.87 20.64
N PHE A 508 31.18 -25.10 19.41
CA PHE A 508 31.86 -26.33 19.01
C PHE A 508 33.38 -26.20 19.10
N ALA A 509 33.85 -25.83 20.30
CA ALA A 509 35.26 -25.56 20.57
C ALA A 509 36.16 -26.77 20.25
N GLY A 510 37.30 -26.52 19.60
CA GLY A 510 38.22 -27.57 19.15
C GLY A 510 38.11 -27.89 17.66
N LEU A 511 37.05 -27.42 16.99
CA LEU A 511 36.95 -27.45 15.53
C LEU A 511 37.61 -26.23 14.89
N ASP A 512 38.33 -26.41 13.79
CA ASP A 512 38.84 -25.29 12.98
C ASP A 512 37.70 -24.56 12.25
N GLN A 513 37.76 -23.23 12.17
CA GLN A 513 36.83 -22.44 11.36
C GLN A 513 36.94 -22.80 9.87
N GLY A 514 35.81 -22.84 9.17
CA GLY A 514 35.72 -23.22 7.76
C GLY A 514 35.08 -24.59 7.56
N GLY A 515 35.43 -25.26 6.46
CA GLY A 515 34.90 -26.60 6.19
C GLY A 515 35.41 -27.61 7.21
N LEU A 516 34.53 -28.46 7.74
CA LEU A 516 34.92 -29.48 8.70
C LEU A 516 35.93 -30.45 8.08
N SER A 517 37.05 -30.69 8.77
CA SER A 517 38.04 -31.70 8.36
C SER A 517 37.42 -33.10 8.37
N SER A 518 37.85 -33.97 7.45
CA SER A 518 37.45 -35.37 7.47
C SER A 518 37.84 -36.09 8.76
N ASP A 519 38.96 -35.68 9.35
CA ASP A 519 39.48 -36.27 10.59
C ASP A 519 38.63 -35.86 11.81
N ALA A 520 37.88 -34.76 11.70
CA ALA A 520 36.99 -34.28 12.76
C ALA A 520 35.59 -34.91 12.73
N PHE A 521 35.32 -35.83 11.79
CA PHE A 521 34.00 -36.40 11.54
C PHE A 521 34.03 -37.93 11.54
N PHE A 522 33.15 -38.54 12.32
CA PHE A 522 32.95 -39.99 12.32
C PHE A 522 31.50 -40.40 12.14
N ALA A 523 31.26 -41.29 11.17
CA ALA A 523 29.97 -41.92 10.98
C ALA A 523 29.87 -43.22 11.80
N GLY A 524 29.38 -43.12 13.04
CA GLY A 524 29.27 -44.24 13.95
C GLY A 524 28.40 -43.95 15.18
N LYS A 525 28.47 -44.82 16.19
CA LYS A 525 27.69 -44.67 17.43
C LYS A 525 28.34 -43.75 18.46
N ALA A 526 29.67 -43.66 18.42
CA ALA A 526 30.53 -42.84 19.26
C ALA A 526 31.82 -42.54 18.49
N ALA A 527 32.62 -41.56 18.95
CA ALA A 527 33.93 -41.25 18.39
C ALA A 527 34.83 -42.49 18.32
N HIS A 528 35.59 -42.61 17.24
CA HIS A 528 36.50 -43.72 16.97
C HIS A 528 37.91 -43.44 17.51
N ASP A 529 38.39 -42.21 17.33
CA ASP A 529 39.67 -41.74 17.84
C ASP A 529 39.58 -40.30 18.35
N SER A 530 40.68 -39.80 18.92
CA SER A 530 40.77 -38.49 19.60
C SER A 530 40.52 -37.28 18.70
N SER A 531 40.47 -37.44 17.37
CA SER A 531 40.17 -36.34 16.46
C SER A 531 38.68 -36.21 16.14
N ASP A 532 37.86 -37.24 16.42
CA ASP A 532 36.46 -37.25 16.06
C ASP A 532 35.61 -36.36 16.98
N HIS A 533 35.27 -35.18 16.49
CA HIS A 533 34.48 -34.21 17.24
C HIS A 533 33.00 -34.18 16.82
N ILE A 534 32.67 -34.51 15.57
CA ILE A 534 31.29 -34.61 15.08
C ILE A 534 30.95 -36.06 14.75
N ILE A 535 29.98 -36.63 15.46
CA ILE A 535 29.59 -38.02 15.35
C ILE A 535 28.20 -38.11 14.73
N TYR A 536 28.05 -38.90 13.66
CA TYR A 536 26.75 -39.19 13.04
C TYR A 536 26.37 -40.66 13.13
N ASN A 537 25.31 -40.96 13.90
CA ASN A 537 24.73 -42.29 13.99
C ASN A 537 23.68 -42.51 12.89
N SER A 538 24.09 -43.13 11.79
CA SER A 538 23.21 -43.36 10.63
C SER A 538 21.97 -44.23 10.92
N SER A 539 21.99 -45.08 11.94
CA SER A 539 20.80 -45.92 12.27
C SER A 539 19.70 -45.13 12.97
N THR A 540 20.04 -44.05 13.67
CA THR A 540 19.09 -43.22 14.41
C THR A 540 18.92 -41.82 13.80
N GLY A 541 19.87 -41.39 12.96
CA GLY A 541 19.97 -40.02 12.45
C GLY A 541 20.61 -39.04 13.44
N ALA A 542 21.11 -39.51 14.59
CA ALA A 542 21.62 -38.63 15.63
C ALA A 542 22.97 -37.99 15.26
N LEU A 543 23.09 -36.69 15.52
CA LEU A 543 24.32 -35.91 15.50
C LEU A 543 24.74 -35.56 16.92
N SER A 544 26.01 -35.83 17.24
CA SER A 544 26.58 -35.53 18.54
C SER A 544 27.90 -34.79 18.39
N PHE A 545 28.20 -33.95 19.37
CA PHE A 545 29.49 -33.30 19.52
C PHE A 545 30.26 -33.96 20.66
N ASP A 546 31.48 -34.38 20.39
CA ASP A 546 32.42 -34.87 21.39
C ASP A 546 33.52 -33.83 21.59
N SER A 547 33.47 -33.10 22.71
CA SER A 547 34.36 -31.96 22.94
C SER A 547 35.81 -32.36 23.20
N ASP A 548 36.05 -33.55 23.75
CA ASP A 548 37.40 -34.04 24.03
C ASP A 548 37.93 -34.99 22.94
N GLY A 549 37.03 -35.46 22.07
CA GLY A 549 37.32 -36.39 20.98
C GLY A 549 37.66 -37.79 21.49
N VAL A 550 37.76 -38.01 22.81
CA VAL A 550 38.32 -39.23 23.38
C VAL A 550 37.22 -40.28 23.52
N GLY A 551 36.73 -40.80 22.38
CA GLY A 551 35.82 -41.95 22.22
C GLY A 551 35.26 -42.52 23.53
N GLY A 552 34.23 -41.88 24.08
CA GLY A 552 33.71 -42.13 25.43
C GLY A 552 32.25 -41.68 25.62
N ALA A 553 31.69 -41.95 26.80
CA ALA A 553 30.25 -41.80 27.09
C ALA A 553 29.70 -40.36 27.14
N ASN A 554 30.52 -39.33 26.87
CA ASN A 554 30.20 -37.93 27.16
C ASN A 554 30.02 -37.05 25.89
N GLN A 555 29.70 -37.65 24.74
CA GLN A 555 29.25 -36.86 23.58
C GLN A 555 27.88 -36.22 23.86
N ILE A 556 27.69 -34.98 23.42
CA ILE A 556 26.45 -34.22 23.58
C ILE A 556 25.66 -34.31 22.29
N HIS A 557 24.47 -34.91 22.34
CA HIS A 557 23.54 -34.94 21.22
C HIS A 557 22.96 -33.53 21.00
N PHE A 558 23.04 -32.99 19.79
CA PHE A 558 22.58 -31.63 19.49
C PHE A 558 21.53 -31.57 18.37
N ALA A 559 21.49 -32.56 17.48
CA ALA A 559 20.53 -32.57 16.39
C ALA A 559 20.23 -33.99 15.90
N SER A 560 19.08 -34.17 15.27
CA SER A 560 18.69 -35.40 14.60
C SER A 560 18.28 -35.12 13.16
N LEU A 561 18.69 -36.01 12.25
CA LEU A 561 18.28 -36.05 10.86
C LEU A 561 17.38 -37.26 10.62
N SER A 562 16.85 -37.39 9.41
CA SER A 562 16.29 -38.68 8.96
C SER A 562 17.37 -39.79 9.03
N PRO A 563 17.03 -41.00 9.52
CA PRO A 563 17.96 -42.12 9.52
C PRO A 563 18.43 -42.48 8.11
N HIS A 564 19.60 -43.13 8.05
CA HIS A 564 20.22 -43.71 6.85
C HIS A 564 20.67 -42.71 5.78
N LEU A 565 20.81 -41.42 6.11
CA LEU A 565 21.47 -40.47 5.23
C LEU A 565 22.98 -40.76 5.17
N SER A 566 23.59 -40.62 3.99
CA SER A 566 25.04 -40.73 3.84
C SER A 566 25.68 -39.36 4.02
N ILE A 567 25.88 -38.95 5.27
CA ILE A 567 26.49 -37.69 5.68
C ILE A 567 28.01 -37.84 5.72
N THR A 568 28.73 -36.76 5.40
CA THR A 568 30.20 -36.68 5.50
C THR A 568 30.59 -35.33 6.11
N ALA A 569 31.88 -35.13 6.42
CA ALA A 569 32.40 -33.84 6.88
C ALA A 569 32.03 -32.67 5.95
N SER A 570 31.91 -32.92 4.65
CA SER A 570 31.49 -31.91 3.68
C SER A 570 30.07 -31.37 3.91
N SER A 571 29.23 -32.00 4.74
CA SER A 571 27.92 -31.47 5.11
C SER A 571 27.99 -30.33 6.13
N PHE A 572 29.16 -30.09 6.74
CA PHE A 572 29.32 -29.14 7.85
C PHE A 572 30.17 -27.93 7.45
N LEU A 573 29.86 -26.79 8.07
CA LEU A 573 30.65 -25.57 8.04
C LEU A 573 30.76 -25.05 9.48
N VAL A 574 31.97 -24.77 9.93
CA VAL A 574 32.23 -24.13 11.22
C VAL A 574 32.37 -22.63 10.96
N THR A 575 31.50 -21.83 11.56
CA THR A 575 31.42 -20.37 11.33
C THR A 575 31.90 -19.57 12.52
#